data_AF-A0A2Z4UAJ0-F1
#
_entry.id   AF-A0A2Z4UAJ0-F1
#
_cell.length_a   1.000
_cell.length_b   1.000
_cell.length_c   1.000
_cell.angle_alpha   90.00
_cell.angle_beta   90.00
_cell.angle_gamma   90.00
#
_symmetry.space_group_name_H-M   'P 1'
#
loop_
_entity.id
_entity.type
_entity.pdbx_description
1 polymer ?
#
loop_
_entity_poly.entity_id
_entity_poly.type
_entity_poly.pdbx_seq_one_letter_code
_entity_poly.pdbx_strand_id
1 'polypeptide(L)'
;MNAIILAAGHSSRMIEEKQYTHKPLLPILGLPNIERTILILNDFGINDIVIIAGIYADQYTFLQEKYGCTIVSDPNCSVSTLYGIYSIVNIIGDTFIIEGDVVLAENIFINKPYSYYYVMKYLNPEFDAWKPILDKNGRIISFEIGCFSEPCIFWSIFLE
;
A
#
# COMPACT_ATOMS: atom_id res chain seq x y z
N MET A 1 -15.07 -7.78 -1.99
CA MET A 1 -13.63 -7.63 -1.71
C MET A 1 -13.03 -6.70 -2.74
N ASN A 2 -12.31 -5.68 -2.29
CA ASN A 2 -11.64 -4.70 -3.14
C ASN A 2 -10.22 -4.42 -2.60
N ALA A 3 -9.45 -3.62 -3.32
CA ALA A 3 -8.15 -3.16 -2.88
C ALA A 3 -7.99 -1.64 -3.06
N ILE A 4 -7.28 -1.04 -2.12
CA ILE A 4 -6.87 0.37 -2.11
C ILE A 4 -5.35 0.38 -2.10
N ILE A 5 -4.75 1.01 -3.12
CA ILE A 5 -3.31 1.24 -3.19
C ILE A 5 -3.03 2.71 -2.88
N LEU A 6 -2.22 2.94 -1.84
CA LEU A 6 -1.81 4.26 -1.37
C LEU A 6 -0.59 4.72 -2.16
N ALA A 7 -0.78 5.61 -3.13
CA ALA A 7 0.23 6.02 -4.11
C ALA A 7 0.40 7.55 -4.25
N ALA A 8 -0.07 8.35 -3.28
CA ALA A 8 0.03 9.81 -3.30
C ALA A 8 1.27 10.39 -2.58
N GLY A 9 2.07 9.55 -1.91
CA GLY A 9 3.20 10.01 -1.09
C GLY A 9 4.36 10.62 -1.90
N HIS A 10 4.98 11.70 -1.42
CA HIS A 10 6.07 12.36 -2.15
C HIS A 10 7.40 11.60 -1.97
N SER A 11 8.00 11.10 -3.06
CA SER A 11 9.33 10.48 -3.03
C SER A 11 10.44 11.52 -3.22
N SER A 12 10.72 12.33 -2.19
CA SER A 12 11.79 13.35 -2.23
C SER A 12 13.22 12.79 -2.35
N ARG A 13 13.40 11.47 -2.20
CA ARG A 13 14.71 10.81 -2.10
C ARG A 13 15.13 10.00 -3.34
N MET A 14 14.28 9.91 -4.38
CA MET A 14 14.60 9.16 -5.61
C MET A 14 14.42 10.07 -6.82
N ILE A 15 15.54 10.62 -7.30
CA ILE A 15 15.63 11.45 -8.49
C ILE A 15 16.50 10.69 -9.49
N GLU A 16 15.89 10.15 -10.54
CA GLU A 16 16.61 9.76 -11.76
C GLU A 16 16.45 10.87 -12.80
N GLU A 17 17.56 11.29 -13.40
CA GLU A 17 17.59 12.14 -14.61
C GLU A 17 16.72 13.41 -14.59
N LYS A 18 16.57 14.07 -13.44
CA LYS A 18 15.78 15.31 -13.25
C LYS A 18 14.27 15.15 -13.47
N GLN A 19 13.77 13.92 -13.58
CA GLN A 19 12.35 13.62 -13.65
C GLN A 19 11.93 12.91 -12.35
N TYR A 20 10.92 13.45 -11.69
CA TYR A 20 10.38 12.86 -10.46
C TYR A 20 9.56 11.61 -10.82
N THR A 21 10.20 10.44 -10.83
CA THR A 21 9.49 9.16 -10.91
C THR A 21 9.02 8.77 -9.52
N HIS A 22 7.71 8.62 -9.37
CA HIS A 22 7.07 8.24 -8.10
C HIS A 22 7.42 6.80 -7.74
N LYS A 23 7.69 6.49 -6.46
CA LYS A 23 8.16 5.15 -6.01
C LYS A 23 7.34 3.96 -6.54
N PRO A 24 5.99 3.96 -6.51
CA PRO A 24 5.16 2.89 -7.04
C PRO A 24 5.35 2.68 -8.55
N LEU A 25 5.83 3.68 -9.29
CA LEU A 25 6.09 3.59 -10.73
C LEU A 25 7.52 3.12 -11.05
N LEU A 26 8.39 2.97 -10.04
CA LEU A 26 9.74 2.46 -10.28
C LEU A 26 9.68 1.04 -10.83
N PRO A 27 10.42 0.76 -11.92
CA PRO A 27 10.37 -0.54 -12.57
C PRO A 27 11.17 -1.58 -11.80
N ILE A 28 10.56 -2.75 -11.58
CA ILE A 28 11.22 -3.96 -11.08
C ILE A 28 11.21 -4.98 -12.21
N LEU A 29 12.39 -5.25 -12.77
CA LEU A 29 12.55 -6.07 -13.97
C LEU A 29 11.73 -5.55 -15.16
N GLY A 30 11.69 -4.22 -15.33
CA GLY A 30 11.00 -3.56 -16.45
C GLY A 30 9.49 -3.35 -16.28
N LEU A 31 8.90 -3.76 -15.15
CA LEU A 31 7.48 -3.56 -14.85
C LEU A 31 7.32 -2.61 -13.65
N PRO A 32 6.51 -1.53 -13.72
CA PRO A 32 6.20 -0.68 -12.57
C PRO A 32 5.75 -1.49 -11.35
N ASN A 33 6.25 -1.13 -10.15
CA ASN A 33 5.92 -1.87 -8.92
C ASN A 33 4.40 -1.94 -8.67
N ILE A 34 3.69 -0.82 -8.85
CA ILE A 34 2.23 -0.77 -8.68
C ILE A 34 1.50 -1.69 -9.67
N GLU A 35 2.02 -1.80 -10.89
CA GLU A 35 1.47 -2.69 -11.91
C GLU A 35 1.68 -4.16 -11.52
N ARG A 36 2.83 -4.51 -10.95
CA ARG A 36 3.07 -5.83 -10.36
C ARG A 36 2.05 -6.14 -9.25
N THR A 37 1.80 -5.20 -8.34
CA THR A 37 0.81 -5.38 -7.27
C THR A 37 -0.60 -5.59 -7.83
N ILE A 38 -1.00 -4.84 -8.87
CA ILE A 38 -2.29 -5.03 -9.56
C ILE A 38 -2.39 -6.43 -10.17
N LEU A 39 -1.34 -6.91 -10.84
CA LEU A 39 -1.35 -8.26 -11.41
C LEU A 39 -1.50 -9.35 -10.33
N ILE A 40 -0.85 -9.20 -9.18
CA ILE A 40 -0.97 -10.13 -8.06
C ILE A 40 -2.38 -10.08 -7.45
N LEU A 41 -2.98 -8.90 -7.32
CA LEU A 41 -4.37 -8.73 -6.85
C LEU A 41 -5.37 -9.39 -7.82
N ASN A 42 -5.20 -9.16 -9.13
CA ASN A 42 -6.04 -9.77 -10.16
C ASN A 42 -5.93 -11.30 -10.15
N ASP A 43 -4.71 -11.85 -10.00
CA ASP A 43 -4.47 -13.29 -9.86
C ASP A 43 -5.16 -13.88 -8.61
N PHE A 44 -5.18 -13.12 -7.51
CA PHE A 44 -5.95 -13.46 -6.31
C PHE A 44 -7.48 -13.35 -6.49
N GLY A 45 -7.94 -12.67 -7.55
CA GLY A 45 -9.36 -12.49 -7.88
C GLY A 45 -9.94 -11.12 -7.52
N ILE A 46 -9.12 -10.16 -7.11
CA ILE A 46 -9.54 -8.78 -6.80
C ILE A 46 -9.31 -7.90 -8.03
N ASN A 47 -10.41 -7.48 -8.67
CA ASN A 47 -10.38 -6.59 -9.84
C ASN A 47 -10.87 -5.16 -9.52
N ASP A 48 -11.61 -5.00 -8.41
CA ASP A 48 -12.02 -3.68 -7.92
C ASP A 48 -10.85 -3.05 -7.16
N ILE A 49 -10.08 -2.21 -7.87
CA ILE A 49 -8.84 -1.61 -7.36
C ILE A 49 -8.93 -0.09 -7.45
N VAL A 50 -8.80 0.57 -6.30
CA VAL A 50 -8.74 2.03 -6.16
C VAL A 50 -7.31 2.46 -5.88
N ILE A 51 -6.81 3.45 -6.62
CA ILE A 51 -5.47 4.02 -6.45
C ILE A 51 -5.61 5.45 -5.96
N ILE A 52 -5.16 5.72 -4.73
CA ILE A 52 -5.07 7.08 -4.19
C ILE A 52 -3.76 7.70 -4.70
N ALA A 53 -3.84 8.55 -5.71
CA ALA A 53 -2.67 9.10 -6.42
C ALA A 53 -2.38 10.57 -6.10
N GLY A 54 -3.31 11.28 -5.45
CA GLY A 54 -3.15 12.70 -5.09
C GLY A 54 -2.85 13.59 -6.30
N ILE A 55 -1.88 14.50 -6.19
CA ILE A 55 -1.48 15.41 -7.28
C ILE A 55 -0.83 14.70 -8.49
N TYR A 56 -0.51 13.41 -8.38
CA TYR A 56 0.16 12.63 -9.42
C TYR A 56 -0.78 11.72 -10.21
N ALA A 57 -2.09 11.91 -10.09
CA ALA A 57 -3.11 11.06 -10.72
C ALA A 57 -2.89 10.82 -12.21
N ASP A 58 -2.45 11.83 -12.96
CA ASP A 58 -2.17 11.73 -14.40
C ASP A 58 -1.18 10.61 -14.74
N GLN A 59 -0.19 10.36 -13.86
CA GLN A 59 0.83 9.33 -14.08
C GLN A 59 0.29 7.90 -13.94
N TYR A 60 -0.89 7.72 -13.36
CA TYR A 60 -1.51 6.41 -13.11
C TYR A 60 -2.69 6.12 -14.06
N THR A 61 -3.06 7.05 -14.93
CA THR A 61 -4.21 6.91 -15.87
C THR A 61 -4.08 5.69 -16.79
N PHE A 62 -2.85 5.30 -17.16
CA PHE A 62 -2.62 4.09 -17.95
C PHE A 62 -3.09 2.80 -17.24
N LEU A 63 -3.12 2.77 -15.90
CA LEU A 63 -3.63 1.64 -15.12
C LEU A 63 -5.16 1.56 -15.18
N GLN A 64 -5.84 2.70 -15.26
CA GLN A 64 -7.28 2.74 -15.51
C GLN A 64 -7.60 2.17 -16.89
N GLU A 65 -6.87 2.55 -17.92
CA GLU A 65 -7.09 2.05 -19.29
C GLU A 65 -6.77 0.55 -19.43
N LYS A 66 -5.69 0.08 -18.80
CA LYS A 66 -5.20 -1.30 -18.96
C LYS A 66 -5.89 -2.31 -18.04
N TYR A 67 -6.27 -1.89 -16.83
CA TYR A 67 -6.75 -2.79 -15.77
C TYR A 67 -8.10 -2.39 -15.18
N GLY A 68 -8.68 -1.25 -15.58
CA GLY A 68 -9.95 -0.77 -15.04
C GLY A 68 -9.85 -0.19 -13.62
N CYS A 69 -8.66 0.17 -13.15
CA CYS A 69 -8.48 0.78 -11.83
C CYS A 69 -9.18 2.14 -11.72
N THR A 70 -9.70 2.46 -10.54
CA THR A 70 -10.22 3.80 -10.22
C THR A 70 -9.11 4.68 -9.66
N ILE A 71 -8.83 5.82 -10.29
CA ILE A 71 -7.80 6.76 -9.81
C ILE A 71 -8.46 7.89 -9.02
N VAL A 72 -8.04 8.06 -7.76
CA VAL A 72 -8.51 9.14 -6.88
C VAL A 72 -7.45 10.25 -6.84
N SER A 73 -7.84 11.41 -7.38
CA SER A 73 -7.07 12.64 -7.38
C SER A 73 -7.59 13.58 -6.29
N ASP A 74 -7.10 13.46 -5.07
CA ASP A 74 -7.33 14.48 -4.03
C ASP A 74 -6.01 15.21 -3.71
N PRO A 75 -5.88 16.50 -4.07
CA PRO A 75 -4.69 17.30 -3.79
C PRO A 75 -4.30 17.36 -2.31
N ASN A 76 -5.26 17.19 -1.40
CA ASN A 76 -5.01 17.19 0.05
C ASN A 76 -4.32 15.91 0.54
N CYS A 77 -4.31 14.83 -0.27
CA CYS A 77 -3.59 13.58 0.03
C CYS A 77 -2.07 13.74 0.06
N SER A 78 -1.54 14.86 -0.43
CA SER A 78 -0.10 15.11 -0.54
C SER A 78 0.60 15.23 0.83
N VAL A 79 -0.15 15.48 1.90
CA VAL A 79 0.38 15.63 3.28
C VAL A 79 0.58 14.27 3.96
N SER A 80 -0.33 13.33 3.71
CA SER A 80 -0.26 11.94 4.17
C SER A 80 -1.13 11.08 3.27
N THR A 81 -0.59 9.98 2.77
CA THR A 81 -1.32 9.08 1.88
C THR A 81 -2.54 8.44 2.56
N LEU A 82 -2.48 8.28 3.89
CA LEU A 82 -3.62 7.85 4.70
C LEU A 82 -4.77 8.86 4.71
N TYR A 83 -4.51 10.15 4.49
CA TYR A 83 -5.57 11.15 4.43
C TYR A 83 -6.55 10.86 3.28
N GLY A 84 -6.04 10.35 2.15
CA GLY A 84 -6.89 10.01 1.01
C GLY A 84 -7.94 8.96 1.29
N ILE A 85 -7.72 8.12 2.31
CA ILE A 85 -8.68 7.12 2.74
C ILE A 85 -10.00 7.77 3.17
N TYR A 86 -9.98 8.96 3.78
CA TYR A 86 -11.20 9.63 4.23
C TYR A 86 -12.20 9.88 3.08
N SER A 87 -11.69 10.14 1.86
CA SER A 87 -12.54 10.36 0.69
C SER A 87 -13.28 9.10 0.21
N ILE A 88 -12.78 7.93 0.60
CA ILE A 88 -13.27 6.61 0.17
C ILE A 88 -13.59 5.69 1.35
N VAL A 89 -13.80 6.25 2.55
CA VAL A 89 -14.06 5.43 3.75
C VAL A 89 -15.28 4.52 3.60
N ASN A 90 -16.25 4.92 2.78
CA ASN A 90 -17.49 4.17 2.55
C ASN A 90 -17.30 2.87 1.77
N ILE A 91 -16.12 2.65 1.16
CA ILE A 91 -15.82 1.40 0.44
C ILE A 91 -14.90 0.47 1.25
N ILE A 92 -14.58 0.82 2.50
CA ILE A 92 -13.76 0.00 3.40
C ILE A 92 -14.60 -1.03 4.13
N GLY A 93 -14.12 -2.27 4.09
CA GLY A 93 -14.67 -3.52 4.63
C GLY A 93 -14.39 -4.59 3.57
N ASP A 94 -14.12 -5.86 3.85
CA ASP A 94 -13.46 -6.77 2.87
C ASP A 94 -12.38 -6.12 1.95
N THR A 95 -11.57 -5.20 2.49
CA THR A 95 -10.67 -4.34 1.71
C THR A 95 -9.22 -4.62 2.06
N PHE A 96 -8.39 -4.83 1.03
CA PHE A 96 -6.94 -4.71 1.17
C PHE A 96 -6.49 -3.26 1.05
N ILE A 97 -5.76 -2.75 2.04
CA ILE A 97 -5.09 -1.46 1.98
C ILE A 97 -3.59 -1.73 1.88
N ILE A 98 -2.95 -1.22 0.83
CA ILE A 98 -1.56 -1.55 0.47
C ILE A 98 -0.79 -0.24 0.21
N GLU A 99 0.38 -0.07 0.81
CA GLU A 99 1.30 1.01 0.43
C GLU A 99 1.92 0.77 -0.95
N GLY A 100 1.90 1.79 -1.81
CA GLY A 100 2.34 1.65 -3.21
C GLY A 100 3.85 1.42 -3.39
N ASP A 101 4.67 1.69 -2.38
CA ASP A 101 6.12 1.42 -2.41
C ASP A 101 6.49 0.06 -1.78
N VAL A 102 5.50 -0.71 -1.33
CA VAL A 102 5.70 -2.10 -0.93
C VAL A 102 5.92 -2.98 -2.17
N VAL A 103 6.98 -3.78 -2.14
CA VAL A 103 7.32 -4.74 -3.20
C VAL A 103 6.90 -6.15 -2.77
N LEU A 104 6.04 -6.77 -3.57
CA LEU A 104 5.62 -8.17 -3.38
C LEU A 104 6.38 -9.06 -4.35
N ALA A 105 7.17 -10.01 -3.82
CA ALA A 105 7.88 -11.00 -4.61
C ALA A 105 6.96 -12.14 -5.09
N GLU A 106 5.91 -12.42 -4.33
CA GLU A 106 4.92 -13.46 -4.59
C GLU A 106 3.53 -13.04 -4.09
N ASN A 107 2.51 -13.84 -4.38
CA ASN A 107 1.16 -13.60 -3.88
C ASN A 107 1.07 -13.92 -2.39
N ILE A 108 0.88 -12.89 -1.57
CA ILE A 108 0.77 -13.02 -0.11
C ILE A 108 -0.68 -12.93 0.39
N PHE A 109 -1.64 -12.64 -0.50
CA PHE A 109 -3.02 -12.36 -0.12
C PHE A 109 -3.75 -13.64 0.34
N ILE A 110 -4.53 -13.54 1.42
CA ILE A 110 -5.24 -14.67 2.02
C ILE A 110 -6.62 -14.21 2.46
N ASN A 111 -7.68 -14.93 2.10
CA ASN A 111 -9.00 -14.59 2.60
C ASN A 111 -9.19 -15.09 4.04
N LYS A 112 -9.55 -14.20 4.97
CA LYS A 112 -9.83 -14.51 6.38
C LYS A 112 -11.13 -13.82 6.83
N PRO A 113 -11.93 -14.44 7.70
CA PRO A 113 -13.17 -13.87 8.23
C PRO A 113 -12.89 -12.93 9.43
N TYR A 114 -11.81 -12.17 9.35
CA TYR A 114 -11.40 -11.18 10.35
C TYR A 114 -10.32 -10.27 9.78
N SER A 115 -10.28 -9.01 10.23
CA SER A 115 -9.22 -8.07 9.89
C SER A 115 -7.85 -8.56 10.35
N TYR A 116 -6.84 -8.40 9.50
CA TYR A 116 -5.48 -8.82 9.80
C TYR A 116 -4.46 -7.92 9.08
N TYR A 117 -3.19 -8.01 9.48
CA TYR A 117 -2.12 -7.19 8.92
C TYR A 117 -0.90 -8.08 8.69
N TYR A 118 -0.04 -7.67 7.76
CA TYR A 118 1.21 -8.36 7.50
C TYR A 118 2.33 -7.79 8.37
N VAL A 119 3.27 -8.65 8.74
CA VAL A 119 4.49 -8.25 9.44
C VAL A 119 5.70 -8.79 8.70
N MET A 120 6.80 -8.05 8.79
CA MET A 120 8.10 -8.48 8.29
C MET A 120 9.16 -8.34 9.38
N LYS A 121 10.16 -9.21 9.32
CA LYS A 121 11.37 -9.10 10.13
C LYS A 121 12.46 -8.41 9.32
N TYR A 122 12.87 -7.24 9.76
CA TYR A 122 13.98 -6.51 9.13
C TYR A 122 15.31 -7.17 9.51
N LEU A 123 16.18 -7.38 8.52
CA LEU A 123 17.55 -7.84 8.78
C LEU A 123 18.37 -6.73 9.46
N ASN A 124 18.18 -5.49 9.00
CA ASN A 124 18.79 -4.28 9.54
C ASN A 124 17.65 -3.29 9.89
N PRO A 125 17.11 -3.32 11.11
CA PRO A 125 15.99 -2.45 11.48
C PRO A 125 16.41 -0.98 11.57
N GLU A 126 15.64 -0.11 10.94
CA GLU A 126 15.77 1.34 11.05
C GLU A 126 14.98 1.88 12.26
N PHE A 127 15.27 3.13 12.67
CA PHE A 127 14.62 3.77 13.82
C PHE A 127 13.29 4.44 13.41
N ASP A 128 12.41 3.66 12.79
CA ASP A 128 11.08 4.08 12.34
C ASP A 128 10.13 2.89 12.15
N ALA A 129 10.50 1.69 12.62
CA ALA A 129 9.69 0.50 12.48
C ALA A 129 8.51 0.51 13.49
N TRP A 130 7.34 0.10 13.02
CA TRP A 130 6.12 0.04 13.83
C TRP A 130 5.90 -1.38 14.34
N LYS A 131 6.19 -1.61 15.62
CA LYS A 131 5.98 -2.91 16.27
C LYS A 131 4.57 -2.98 16.87
N PRO A 132 3.74 -3.96 16.50
CA PRO A 132 2.41 -4.14 17.08
C PRO A 132 2.52 -4.61 18.54
N ILE A 133 1.75 -3.98 19.42
CA ILE A 133 1.52 -4.46 20.78
C ILE A 133 0.17 -5.16 20.81
N LEU A 134 0.16 -6.41 21.28
CA LEU A 134 -1.00 -7.28 21.24
C LEU A 134 -1.61 -7.52 22.62
N ASP A 135 -2.93 -7.69 22.67
CA ASP A 135 -3.62 -8.24 23.84
C ASP A 135 -3.42 -9.77 23.96
N LYS A 136 -3.97 -10.36 25.02
CA LYS A 136 -3.92 -11.83 25.26
C LYS A 136 -4.60 -12.68 24.17
N ASN A 137 -5.41 -12.06 23.31
CA ASN A 137 -6.14 -12.72 22.22
C ASN A 137 -5.46 -12.48 20.86
N GLY A 138 -4.32 -11.79 20.82
CA GLY A 138 -3.60 -11.48 19.58
C GLY A 138 -4.14 -10.25 18.82
N ARG A 139 -4.97 -9.40 19.45
CA ARG A 139 -5.49 -8.18 18.84
C ARG A 139 -4.54 -7.01 19.09
N ILE A 140 -4.34 -6.17 18.07
CA ILE A 140 -3.55 -4.95 18.22
C ILE A 140 -4.25 -4.00 19.19
N ILE A 141 -3.51 -3.50 20.18
CA ILE A 141 -3.96 -2.45 21.11
C ILE A 141 -3.19 -1.14 20.93
N SER A 142 -1.94 -1.20 20.44
CA SER A 142 -1.11 -0.03 20.16
C SER A 142 0.08 -0.41 19.29
N PHE A 143 0.87 0.60 18.92
CA PHE A 143 2.15 0.43 18.24
C PHE A 143 3.26 1.09 19.04
N GLU A 144 4.43 0.46 19.03
CA GLU A 144 5.68 1.05 19.49
C GLU A 144 6.54 1.40 18.27
N ILE A 145 7.08 2.62 18.22
CA ILE A 145 7.94 3.08 17.12
C ILE A 145 9.38 3.08 17.60
N GLY A 146 10.27 2.45 16.83
CA GLY A 146 11.68 2.32 17.19
C GLY A 146 12.43 1.37 16.28
N CYS A 147 13.52 0.81 16.80
CA CYS A 147 14.37 -0.15 16.11
C CYS A 147 14.20 -1.52 16.80
N PHE A 148 13.60 -2.49 16.10
CA PHE A 148 13.23 -3.78 16.67
C PHE A 148 13.73 -4.94 15.83
N SER A 149 14.10 -6.04 16.49
CA SER A 149 14.47 -7.30 15.83
C SER A 149 13.27 -8.23 15.61
N GLU A 150 12.15 -7.88 16.24
CA GLU A 150 10.86 -8.55 16.19
C GLU A 150 10.09 -8.20 14.91
N PRO A 151 9.07 -8.98 14.53
CA PRO A 151 8.23 -8.64 13.38
C PRO A 151 7.51 -7.30 13.60
N CYS A 152 7.65 -6.42 12.62
CA CYS A 152 7.02 -5.10 12.57
C CYS A 152 6.08 -5.02 11.36
N ILE A 153 5.19 -4.03 11.31
CA ILE A 153 4.23 -3.88 10.21
C ILE A 153 4.95 -3.88 8.86
N PHE A 154 4.47 -4.76 7.98
CA PHE A 154 4.61 -4.62 6.56
C PHE A 154 3.33 -3.95 6.09
N TRP A 155 3.38 -2.72 5.60
CA TRP A 155 2.25 -1.78 5.39
C TRP A 155 1.20 -2.25 4.35
N SER A 156 0.62 -3.42 4.62
CA SER A 156 -0.46 -4.06 3.93
C SER A 156 -1.39 -4.65 5.00
N ILE A 157 -2.67 -4.31 4.91
CA ILE A 157 -3.68 -4.62 5.91
C ILE A 157 -4.95 -5.07 5.19
N PHE A 158 -5.65 -6.03 5.76
CA PHE A 158 -7.00 -6.40 5.38
C PHE A 158 -7.97 -5.95 6.48
N LEU A 159 -9.02 -5.24 6.08
CA LEU A 159 -10.10 -4.82 6.96
C LEU A 159 -11.40 -5.49 6.49
N GLU A 160 -12.00 -6.31 7.36
CA GLU A 160 -13.36 -6.85 7.19
C GLU A 160 -14.42 -5.76 7.33
#